data_AF-A0A9Q3P6W3-F1
#
_entry.id   AF-A0A9Q3P6W3-F1
#
_cell.length_a   1.000
_cell.length_b   1.000
_cell.length_c   1.000
_cell.angle_alpha   90.00
_cell.angle_beta   90.00
_cell.angle_gamma   90.00
#
_symmetry.space_group_name_H-M   'P 1'
#
loop_
_entity.id
_entity.type
_entity.pdbx_description
1 polymer ?
#
loop_
_entity_poly.entity_id
_entity_poly.type
_entity_poly.pdbx_seq_one_letter_code
_entity_poly.pdbx_strand_id
1 'polypeptide(L)'
;MTYSEKEELKKFTEATSWHKLSGVGKYDHMELIYYIYGLLIDVPSIPDYWMTAIMDTELKVPASIWNTEMKEIHGRRNWQWWRSKIIQKYRNSK
;
A
#
# COMPACT_ATOMS: atom_id res chain seq x y z
N MET A 1 -9.39 -6.82 13.32
CA MET A 1 -10.20 -6.10 12.34
C MET A 1 -11.62 -6.60 12.43
N THR A 2 -12.51 -5.73 12.86
CA THR A 2 -13.95 -5.93 13.01
C THR A 2 -14.62 -6.03 11.64
N TYR A 3 -15.90 -6.41 11.62
CA TYR A 3 -16.69 -6.50 10.40
C TYR A 3 -16.91 -5.14 9.73
N SER A 4 -17.17 -4.09 10.52
CA SER A 4 -17.34 -2.71 10.02
C SER A 4 -16.08 -2.20 9.34
N GLU A 5 -14.92 -2.44 9.95
CA GLU A 5 -13.62 -2.03 9.41
C GLU A 5 -13.31 -2.69 8.06
N LYS A 6 -13.75 -3.94 7.86
CA LYS A 6 -13.59 -4.65 6.57
C LYS A 6 -14.45 -4.04 5.46
N GLU A 7 -15.70 -3.66 5.76
CA GLU A 7 -16.61 -3.06 4.77
C GLU A 7 -16.17 -1.65 4.37
N GLU A 8 -15.64 -0.86 5.31
CA GLU A 8 -15.04 0.44 5.00
C GLU A 8 -13.77 0.30 4.17
N LEU A 9 -12.86 -0.60 4.54
CA LEU A 9 -11.68 -0.92 3.74
C LEU A 9 -12.06 -1.34 2.31
N LYS A 10 -13.07 -2.21 2.20
CA LYS A 10 -13.60 -2.68 0.91
C LYS A 10 -14.06 -1.51 0.03
N LYS A 11 -14.83 -0.56 0.58
CA LYS A 11 -15.26 0.65 -0.14
C LYS A 11 -14.09 1.46 -0.69
N PHE A 12 -13.01 1.61 0.08
CA PHE A 12 -11.81 2.33 -0.39
C PHE A 12 -11.10 1.57 -1.51
N THR A 13 -10.92 0.25 -1.36
CA THR A 13 -10.21 -0.58 -2.35
C THR A 13 -11.02 -0.89 -3.63
N GLU A 14 -12.36 -0.86 -3.56
CA GLU A 14 -13.24 -1.09 -4.72
C GLU A 14 -13.50 0.18 -5.52
N ALA A 15 -13.37 1.36 -4.89
CA ALA A 15 -13.49 2.65 -5.57
C ALA A 15 -12.29 2.96 -6.49
N THR A 16 -11.17 2.26 -6.33
CA THR A 16 -9.93 2.52 -7.08
C THR A 16 -9.56 1.38 -8.01
N SER A 17 -10.07 1.43 -9.25
CA SER A 17 -9.48 0.70 -10.39
C SER A 17 -8.24 1.39 -10.96
N TRP A 18 -7.86 2.55 -10.41
CA TRP A 18 -6.79 3.40 -10.90
C TRP A 18 -5.43 3.00 -10.31
N HIS A 19 -4.59 2.40 -11.16
CA HIS A 19 -3.15 2.15 -11.00
C HIS A 19 -2.68 1.44 -9.72
N LYS A 20 -2.76 0.11 -9.73
CA LYS A 20 -2.03 -0.77 -8.80
C LYS A 20 -0.53 -0.73 -9.09
N LEU A 21 0.29 -0.70 -8.03
CA LEU A 21 1.75 -0.77 -8.08
C LEU A 21 2.20 -2.07 -8.74
N SER A 22 2.66 -1.96 -9.98
CA SER A 22 3.29 -3.05 -10.74
C SER A 22 4.76 -3.22 -10.40
N GLY A 23 5.42 -2.15 -9.97
CA GLY A 23 6.87 -2.10 -9.78
C GLY A 23 7.63 -1.76 -11.07
N VAL A 24 6.90 -1.46 -12.15
CA VAL A 24 7.41 -1.01 -13.45
C VAL A 24 6.98 0.44 -13.65
N GLY A 25 7.89 1.31 -14.12
CA GLY A 25 7.63 2.73 -14.26
C GLY A 25 8.21 3.58 -13.13
N LYS A 26 8.79 4.71 -13.53
CA LYS A 26 9.53 5.64 -12.66
C LYS A 26 8.77 6.14 -11.43
N TYR A 27 7.45 6.29 -11.51
CA TYR A 27 6.63 6.92 -10.46
C TYR A 27 5.53 6.03 -9.90
N ASP A 28 5.42 4.78 -10.35
CA ASP A 28 4.39 3.81 -9.93
C ASP A 28 4.32 3.68 -8.39
N HIS A 29 5.48 3.66 -7.74
CA HIS A 29 5.59 3.58 -6.27
C HIS A 29 5.18 4.87 -5.55
N MET A 30 5.32 6.03 -6.20
CA MET A 30 4.87 7.31 -5.64
C MET A 30 3.35 7.47 -5.76
N GLU A 31 2.76 6.94 -6.84
CA GLU A 31 1.30 6.92 -7.00
C GLU A 31 0.62 6.14 -5.87
N LEU A 32 1.13 4.96 -5.52
CA LEU A 32 0.66 4.20 -4.34
C LEU A 32 0.76 5.00 -3.04
N ILE A 33 1.91 5.67 -2.82
CA ILE A 33 2.15 6.45 -1.60
C ILE A 33 1.18 7.64 -1.53
N TYR A 34 0.99 8.36 -2.64
CA TYR A 34 0.06 9.48 -2.69
C TYR A 34 -1.38 9.04 -2.55
N TYR A 35 -1.76 7.89 -3.10
CA TYR A 35 -3.08 7.32 -2.90
C TYR A 35 -3.37 7.09 -1.41
N ILE A 36 -2.47 6.39 -0.71
CA ILE A 36 -2.62 6.14 0.73
C ILE A 36 -2.62 7.45 1.54
N TYR A 37 -1.86 8.46 1.13
CA TYR A 37 -1.93 9.78 1.75
C TYR A 37 -3.22 10.55 1.46
N GLY A 38 -3.80 10.42 0.27
CA GLY A 38 -5.11 10.98 -0.05
C GLY A 38 -6.18 10.44 0.89
N LEU A 39 -6.16 9.13 1.18
CA LEU A 39 -7.05 8.51 2.14
C LEU A 39 -6.87 9.05 3.57
N LEU A 40 -5.65 9.42 3.96
CA LEU A 40 -5.38 10.06 5.25
C LEU A 40 -5.95 11.47 5.36
N ILE A 41 -6.15 12.16 4.24
CA ILE A 41 -6.82 13.47 4.21
C ILE A 41 -8.32 13.30 4.48
N ASP A 42 -8.95 12.33 3.81
CA ASP A 42 -10.38 12.06 3.96
C ASP A 42 -10.72 11.38 5.30
N VAL A 43 -9.79 10.61 5.86
CA VAL A 43 -9.92 9.92 7.14
C VAL A 43 -8.68 10.18 8.03
N PRO A 44 -8.69 11.27 8.82
CA PRO A 44 -7.52 11.75 9.58
C PRO A 44 -7.00 10.81 10.67
N SER A 45 -7.65 9.68 10.91
CA SER A 45 -7.29 8.72 11.97
C SER A 45 -7.33 7.27 11.47
N ILE A 46 -7.05 7.05 10.18
CA ILE A 46 -6.89 5.70 9.63
C ILE A 46 -5.82 4.94 10.46
N PRO A 47 -6.16 3.77 11.01
CA PRO A 47 -5.18 2.96 11.72
C PRO A 47 -4.05 2.50 10.82
N ASP A 48 -2.84 2.36 11.39
CA ASP A 48 -1.67 1.94 10.63
C ASP A 48 -1.85 0.61 9.89
N TYR A 49 -2.54 -0.34 10.53
CA TYR A 49 -2.81 -1.65 9.93
C TYR A 49 -3.71 -1.56 8.69
N TRP A 50 -4.55 -0.53 8.55
CA TRP A 50 -5.33 -0.29 7.33
C TRP A 50 -4.45 0.15 6.18
N MET A 51 -3.51 1.08 6.41
CA MET A 51 -2.58 1.52 5.37
C MET A 51 -1.77 0.34 4.83
N THR A 52 -1.33 -0.57 5.72
CA THR A 52 -0.65 -1.79 5.29
C THR A 52 -1.57 -2.77 4.55
N ALA A 53 -2.86 -2.83 4.89
CA ALA A 53 -3.84 -3.68 4.21
C ALA A 53 -4.21 -3.12 2.82
N ILE A 54 -4.36 -1.80 2.68
CA ILE A 54 -4.57 -1.12 1.40
C ILE A 54 -3.39 -1.39 0.49
N MET A 55 -2.16 -1.20 0.99
CA MET A 55 -0.95 -1.54 0.24
C MET A 55 -1.04 -2.94 -0.33
N ASP A 56 -1.43 -3.96 0.45
CA ASP A 56 -1.53 -5.34 -0.02
C ASP A 56 -2.49 -5.54 -1.20
N THR A 57 -3.59 -4.80 -1.22
CA THR A 57 -4.61 -4.87 -2.28
C THR A 57 -4.20 -4.12 -3.55
N GLU A 58 -3.28 -3.17 -3.42
CA GLU A 58 -2.83 -2.26 -4.48
C GLU A 58 -1.51 -2.70 -5.13
N LEU A 59 -1.12 -3.97 -4.99
CA LEU A 59 0.06 -4.52 -5.67
C LEU A 59 -0.34 -5.42 -6.85
N LYS A 60 0.38 -5.28 -7.96
CA LYS A 60 0.46 -6.27 -9.04
C LYS A 60 1.74 -7.10 -8.90
N VAL A 61 1.84 -8.19 -9.65
CA VAL A 61 3.09 -8.93 -9.82
C VAL A 61 4.05 -8.08 -10.67
N PRO A 62 5.36 -7.93 -10.35
CA PRO A 62 6.15 -8.58 -9.29
C PRO A 62 6.12 -7.92 -7.88
N ALA A 63 5.53 -6.73 -7.70
CA ALA A 63 5.55 -6.03 -6.41
C ALA A 63 4.90 -6.81 -5.26
N SER A 64 3.84 -7.56 -5.54
CA SER A 64 3.16 -8.45 -4.59
C SER A 64 4.08 -9.54 -4.01
N ILE A 65 4.99 -10.09 -4.83
CA ILE A 65 5.95 -11.13 -4.40
C ILE A 65 6.94 -10.52 -3.42
N TRP A 66 7.54 -9.37 -3.79
CA TRP A 66 8.48 -8.66 -2.92
C TRP A 66 7.85 -8.29 -1.57
N ASN A 67 6.59 -7.85 -1.56
CA ASN A 67 5.87 -7.52 -0.32
C ASN A 67 5.70 -8.75 0.59
N THR A 68 5.36 -9.91 0.01
CA THR A 68 5.23 -11.17 0.76
C THR A 68 6.55 -11.56 1.42
N GLU A 69 7.65 -11.59 0.66
CA GLU A 69 8.99 -11.91 1.17
C GLU A 69 9.42 -10.96 2.30
N MET A 70 9.17 -9.66 2.13
CA MET A 70 9.51 -8.65 3.14
C MET A 70 8.74 -8.86 4.44
N LYS A 71 7.47 -9.30 4.37
CA LYS A 71 6.66 -9.62 5.55
C LYS A 71 7.13 -10.87 6.26
N GLU A 72 7.56 -11.89 5.52
CA GLU A 72 8.14 -13.11 6.08
C GLU A 72 9.42 -12.81 6.87
N ILE A 73 10.29 -11.96 6.32
CA ILE A 73 11.59 -11.62 6.94
C ILE A 73 11.42 -10.66 8.12
N HIS A 74 10.60 -9.62 7.97
CA HIS A 74 10.57 -8.50 8.91
C HIS A 74 9.35 -8.49 9.84
N GLY A 75 8.36 -9.36 9.60
CA GLY A 75 7.12 -9.43 10.36
C GLY A 75 6.22 -8.20 10.16
N ARG A 76 5.35 -7.94 11.15
CA ARG A 76 4.48 -6.75 11.13
C ARG A 76 5.30 -5.48 11.35
N ARG A 77 5.15 -4.52 10.43
CA ARG A 77 5.81 -3.22 10.47
C ARG A 77 4.80 -2.12 10.17
N ASN A 78 5.09 -0.93 10.67
CA ASN A 78 4.24 0.22 10.46
C ASN A 78 4.33 0.77 9.04
N TRP A 79 3.35 1.57 8.64
CA TRP A 79 3.28 2.18 7.31
C TRP A 79 4.51 3.03 7.00
N GLN A 80 5.03 3.78 7.98
CA GLN A 80 6.23 4.60 7.77
C GLN A 80 7.45 3.75 7.37
N TRP A 81 7.61 2.57 7.96
CA TRP A 81 8.65 1.63 7.57
C TRP A 81 8.41 1.10 6.15
N TRP A 82 7.18 0.71 5.83
CA TRP A 82 6.80 0.24 4.49
C TRP A 82 7.05 1.28 3.40
N ARG A 83 6.62 2.52 3.62
CA ARG A 83 6.85 3.65 2.73
C ARG A 83 8.35 3.82 2.42
N SER A 84 9.19 3.78 3.46
CA SER A 84 10.65 3.88 3.29
C SER A 84 11.19 2.77 2.39
N LYS A 85 10.72 1.53 2.59
CA LYS A 85 11.14 0.37 1.80
C LYS A 85 10.64 0.40 0.36
N ILE A 86 9.41 0.85 0.13
CA ILE A 86 8.85 1.04 -1.21
C ILE A 86 9.69 2.06 -1.99
N ILE A 87 9.96 3.23 -1.40
CA ILE A 87 10.82 4.25 -2.02
C ILE A 87 12.21 3.67 -2.29
N GLN A 88 12.83 3.01 -1.31
CA GLN A 88 14.15 2.41 -1.48
C GLN A 88 14.19 1.39 -2.63
N LYS A 89 13.17 0.53 -2.73
CA LYS A 89 13.08 -0.53 -3.73
C LYS A 89 12.83 0.00 -5.15
N TYR A 90 11.92 0.95 -5.30
CA TYR A 90 11.38 1.35 -6.60
C TYR A 90 11.83 2.74 -7.08
N ARG A 91 12.63 3.50 -6.30
CA ARG A 91 13.15 4.83 -6.70
C ARG A 91 13.84 4.86 -8.06
N ASN A 92 14.40 3.73 -8.48
CA ASN A 92 15.16 3.58 -9.72
C ASN A 92 14.47 2.66 -10.74
N SER A 93 13.22 2.25 -10.49
CA SER A 93 12.43 1.55 -11.50
C SER A 93 12.30 2.45 -12.73
N LYS A 94 12.52 1.87 -13.91
CA LYS A 94 12.38 2.58 -15.18
C LYS A 94 10.97 2.38 -15.73
#